data_AF-A0A1G9TTT2-F1
#
_entry.id   AF-A0A1G9TTT2-F1
#
_cell.length_a   1.000
_cell.length_b   1.000
_cell.length_c   1.000
_cell.angle_alpha   90.00
_cell.angle_beta   90.00
_cell.angle_gamma   90.00
#
_symmetry.space_group_name_H-M   'P 1'
#
loop_
_entity.id
_entity.type
_entity.pdbx_description
1 polymer ?
#
loop_
_entity_poly.entity_id
_entity_poly.type
_entity_poly.pdbx_seq_one_letter_code
_entity_poly.pdbx_strand_id
1 'polypeptide(L)' 'MEIYVDEETVILKKYQPDCTLCGGLEDLVTINDKNVCESCIIKLDGLTN' A
#
# COMPACT_ATOMS: atom_id res chain seq x y z
N MET A 1 8.49 43.33 -19.19
CA MET A 1 8.50 42.65 -17.90
C MET A 1 7.51 41.52 -18.02
N GLU A 2 7.99 40.29 -18.14
CA GLU A 2 7.16 39.11 -18.37
C GLU A 2 7.30 38.25 -17.13
N ILE A 3 6.19 38.04 -16.44
CA ILE A 3 6.13 37.21 -15.24
C ILE A 3 5.65 35.83 -15.71
N TYR A 4 6.51 34.83 -15.54
CA TYR A 4 6.17 33.43 -15.72
C TYR A 4 5.92 32.82 -14.35
N VAL A 5 4.70 32.33 -14.13
CA VAL A 5 4.33 31.54 -12.95
C VAL A 5 4.16 30.11 -13.46
N ASP A 6 5.11 29.23 -13.12
CA ASP A 6 4.95 27.80 -13.39
C ASP A 6 4.09 27.22 -12.27
N GLU A 7 2.88 26.82 -12.63
CA GLU A 7 1.83 26.40 -11.71
C GLU A 7 2.26 25.12 -10.98
N GLU A 8 2.49 25.23 -9.67
CA GLU A 8 2.85 24.11 -8.80
C GLU A 8 1.82 22.98 -8.94
N THR A 9 2.18 21.90 -9.63
CA THR A 9 1.28 20.77 -9.87
C THR A 9 1.24 19.87 -8.63
N VAL A 10 0.09 19.82 -7.94
CA VAL A 10 -0.13 18.91 -6.82
C VAL A 10 -0.68 17.57 -7.33
N ILE A 11 0.13 16.52 -7.27
CA ILE A 11 -0.28 15.15 -7.64
C ILE A 11 -0.82 14.42 -6.39
N LEU A 12 -2.14 14.26 -6.31
CA LEU A 12 -2.81 13.45 -5.29
C LEU A 12 -2.84 11.98 -5.73
N LYS A 13 -1.93 11.16 -5.22
CA LYS A 13 -2.05 9.69 -5.35
C LYS A 13 -3.12 9.19 -4.38
N LYS A 14 -4.08 8.39 -4.87
CA LYS A 14 -5.02 7.67 -3.99
C LYS A 14 -4.21 6.76 -3.06
N TYR A 15 -4.38 6.92 -1.76
CA TYR A 15 -3.87 5.94 -0.79
C TYR A 15 -4.65 4.65 -1.00
N GLN A 16 -4.01 3.65 -1.60
CA GLN A 16 -4.58 2.31 -1.72
C GLN A 16 -3.99 1.46 -0.60
N PRO A 17 -4.83 0.77 0.20
CA PRO A 17 -4.32 -0.16 1.19
C PRO A 17 -3.58 -1.29 0.46
N ASP A 18 -2.36 -1.57 0.89
CA ASP A 18 -1.55 -2.69 0.42
C ASP A 18 -1.21 -3.63 1.57
N CYS A 19 -0.76 -4.84 1.22
CA CYS A 19 -0.27 -5.78 2.21
C CYS A 19 0.97 -5.17 2.88
N THR A 20 0.90 -4.94 4.19
CA THR A 20 1.98 -4.36 4.99
C THR A 20 3.27 -5.19 4.95
N LEU A 21 3.21 -6.46 4.52
CA LEU A 21 4.36 -7.36 4.43
C LEU A 21 5.00 -7.41 3.04
N CYS A 22 4.23 -7.33 1.96
CA CYS A 22 4.75 -7.52 0.60
C CYS A 22 4.34 -6.44 -0.41
N GLY A 23 3.47 -5.50 -0.06
CA GLY A 23 2.92 -4.48 -0.95
C GLY A 23 1.89 -5.00 -1.96
N GLY A 24 1.46 -6.26 -1.85
CA GLY A 24 0.42 -6.83 -2.72
C GLY A 24 -0.96 -6.20 -2.47
N LEU A 25 -1.81 -6.20 -3.50
CA LEU A 25 -3.18 -5.66 -3.43
C LEU A 25 -4.26 -6.74 -3.47
N GLU A 26 -3.85 -8.00 -3.69
CA GLU A 26 -4.75 -9.14 -3.84
C GLU A 26 -5.10 -9.74 -2.47
N ASP A 27 -6.36 -10.09 -2.28
CA ASP A 27 -6.89 -10.84 -1.13
C ASP A 27 -6.43 -10.27 0.22
N LEU A 28 -6.53 -8.94 0.37
CA LEU A 28 -6.19 -8.24 1.61
C LEU A 28 -7.22 -8.51 2.70
N VAL A 29 -6.71 -8.94 3.86
CA VAL A 29 -7.45 -9.10 5.11
C VAL A 29 -6.89 -8.12 6.13
N THR A 30 -7.75 -7.39 6.83
CA THR A 30 -7.34 -6.48 7.89
C THR A 30 -7.28 -7.21 9.24
N ILE A 31 -6.09 -7.25 9.84
CA ILE A 31 -5.81 -7.86 11.14
C ILE A 31 -5.10 -6.82 12.01
N ASN A 32 -5.68 -6.45 13.16
CA ASN A 32 -5.12 -5.45 14.07
C ASN A 32 -4.73 -4.13 13.34
N ASP A 33 -5.63 -3.60 12.52
CA ASP A 33 -5.43 -2.40 11.69
C ASP A 33 -4.28 -2.50 10.66
N LYS A 34 -3.79 -3.71 10.36
CA LYS A 34 -2.82 -3.98 9.31
C LYS A 34 -3.48 -4.76 8.19
N ASN A 35 -3.25 -4.35 6.94
CA ASN A 35 -3.71 -5.11 5.79
C ASN A 35 -2.65 -6.17 5.45
N VAL A 36 -3.07 -7.42 5.34
CA VAL A 36 -2.19 -8.55 5.04
C VAL A 36 -2.87 -9.41 3.99
N CYS A 37 -2.16 -9.74 2.90
CA CYS A 37 -2.69 -10.63 1.87
C CYS A 37 -2.62 -12.11 2.30
N GLU A 38 -3.52 -12.92 1.75
CA GLU A 38 -3.58 -14.37 2.00
C GLU A 38 -2.22 -15.06 1.79
N SER A 39 -1.48 -14.70 0.74
CA SER A 39 -0.15 -15.28 0.47
C SER A 39 0.86 -15.07 1.60
N CYS A 40 0.77 -13.93 2.30
CA CYS A 40 1.62 -13.64 3.45
C CYS A 40 1.15 -14.39 4.70
N ILE A 41 -0.15 -14.59 4.88
CA ILE A 41 -0.70 -15.39 5.98
C ILE A 41 -0.21 -16.84 5.86
N ILE A 42 -0.29 -17.43 4.66
CA ILE A 42 0.17 -18.80 4.38
C ILE A 42 1.68 -18.93 4.67
N LYS A 43 2.48 -17.93 4.26
CA LYS A 43 3.93 -17.92 4.54
C LYS A 43 4.22 -17.87 6.03
N LEU A 44 3.44 -17.13 6.82
CA LEU A 44 3.60 -17.05 8.27
C LEU A 44 3.25 -18.36 8.98
N ASP A 45 2.15 -19.01 8.57
CA ASP A 45 1.73 -20.32 9.10
C ASP A 45 2.80 -21.40 8.88
N GLY A 46 3.45 -21.38 7.71
CA GLY A 46 4.53 -22.30 7.37
C GLY A 46 5.84 -22.08 8.15
N LEU A 47 6.01 -20.96 8.86
CA LEU A 47 7.23 -20.66 9.66
C LEU A 47 7.15 -21.17 11.10
N THR A 48 5.97 -21.60 11.56
CA THR A 48 5.74 -22.09 12.93
C THR A 48 5.92 -23.60 13.11
N ASN A 49 6.38 -24.31 12.08
CA ASN A 49 6.69 -25.75 12.11
C ASN A 49 8.19 -26.04 12.15
#